data_AF-A0A9E1NZI8-F1
#
_entry.id   AF-A0A9E1NZI8-F1
#
_cell.length_a   1.000
_cell.length_b   1.000
_cell.length_c   1.000
_cell.angle_alpha   90.00
_cell.angle_beta   90.00
_cell.angle_gamma   90.00
#
_symmetry.space_group_name_H-M   'P 1'
#
loop_
_entity.id
_entity.type
_entity.pdbx_description
1 polymer ?
#
loop_
_entity_poly.entity_id
_entity_poly.type
_entity_poly.pdbx_seq_one_letter_code
_entity_poly.pdbx_strand_id
1 'polypeptide(L)'
;VVSNVPGPRQPMYWNGAKLVGLYPASIPFDGFALNFTVVSNYDCLDFGIVACRHTVPHVQRFIDYLEEALVELEQAAGIRAPTRKKTSRKPARKKTGKAKKVK
;
A
#
# COMPACT_ATOMS: atom_id res chain seq x y z
N VAL A 1 9.95 -15.95 0.59
CA VAL A 1 11.07 -15.15 1.16
C VAL A 1 10.50 -13.90 1.79
N VAL A 2 11.07 -13.44 2.91
CA VAL A 2 10.71 -12.17 3.54
C VAL A 2 11.98 -11.34 3.75
N SER A 3 11.97 -10.09 3.30
CA SER A 3 13.08 -9.15 3.44
C SER A 3 12.59 -7.87 4.11
N ASN A 4 13.40 -7.33 5.04
CA ASN A 4 13.13 -6.06 5.71
C ASN A 4 14.30 -5.10 5.44
N VAL A 5 13.99 -3.99 4.79
CA VAL A 5 14.97 -2.99 4.35
C VAL A 5 14.71 -1.68 5.08
N PRO A 6 15.61 -1.21 5.95
CA PRO A 6 15.48 0.10 6.56
C PRO A 6 15.51 1.20 5.50
N GLY A 7 14.49 2.03 5.45
CA GLY A 7 14.42 3.22 4.61
C GLY A 7 14.56 4.53 5.42
N PRO A 8 14.24 5.68 4.79
CA PRO A 8 14.44 7.00 5.39
C PRO A 8 13.66 7.19 6.70
N ARG A 9 14.32 7.75 7.72
CA ARG A 9 13.70 8.06 9.04
C ARG A 9 13.06 9.45 9.11
N GLN A 10 13.05 10.19 8.02
CA GLN A 10 12.50 11.55 7.93
C GLN A 10 11.62 11.66 6.67
N PRO A 11 10.61 12.56 6.65
CA PRO A 11 9.79 12.79 5.47
C PRO A 11 10.63 13.26 4.27
N MET A 12 10.53 12.56 3.14
CA MET A 12 11.27 12.86 1.92
C MET A 12 10.41 13.64 0.92
N TYR A 13 11.06 14.47 0.10
CA TYR A 13 10.42 15.27 -0.94
C TYR A 13 11.24 15.26 -2.23
N TRP A 14 10.57 15.37 -3.36
CA TRP A 14 11.19 15.63 -4.66
C TRP A 14 10.55 16.86 -5.30
N ASN A 15 11.31 17.96 -5.44
CA ASN A 15 10.84 19.24 -5.98
C ASN A 15 9.53 19.73 -5.33
N GLY A 16 9.41 19.58 -4.00
CA GLY A 16 8.22 19.94 -3.24
C GLY A 16 7.11 18.88 -3.18
N ALA A 17 7.19 17.80 -3.97
CA ALA A 17 6.26 16.67 -3.87
C ALA A 17 6.69 15.71 -2.75
N LYS A 18 5.80 15.42 -1.79
CA LYS A 18 6.07 14.49 -0.67
C LYS A 18 6.13 13.04 -1.16
N LEU A 19 7.13 12.28 -0.71
CA LEU A 19 7.14 10.83 -0.85
C LEU A 19 6.10 10.21 0.10
N VAL A 20 5.05 9.64 -0.47
CA VAL A 20 3.91 9.06 0.29
C VAL A 20 3.89 7.53 0.33
N GLY A 21 4.79 6.89 -0.41
CA GLY A 21 4.90 5.42 -0.44
C GLY A 21 6.10 4.98 -1.26
N LEU A 22 6.73 3.89 -0.83
CA LEU A 22 7.91 3.29 -1.44
C LEU A 22 7.71 1.76 -1.49
N TYR A 23 7.13 1.26 -2.59
CA TYR A 23 6.77 -0.15 -2.74
C TYR A 23 7.83 -0.91 -3.55
N PRO A 24 8.69 -1.72 -2.92
CA PRO A 24 9.73 -2.47 -3.62
C PRO A 24 9.11 -3.57 -4.50
N ALA A 25 9.68 -3.77 -5.69
CA ALA A 25 9.32 -4.87 -6.58
C ALA A 25 10.48 -5.88 -6.63
N SER A 26 10.41 -6.90 -5.77
CA SER A 26 11.38 -8.00 -5.74
C SER A 26 11.15 -9.03 -6.85
N ILE A 27 12.06 -9.97 -7.01
CA ILE A 27 12.01 -10.99 -8.06
C ILE A 27 11.56 -12.33 -7.49
N PRO A 28 10.47 -12.94 -8.00
CA PRO A 28 10.17 -14.35 -7.77
C PRO A 28 11.06 -15.21 -8.69
N PHE A 29 11.46 -16.38 -8.21
CA PHE A 29 12.34 -17.30 -8.92
C PHE A 29 11.85 -18.74 -8.73
N ASP A 30 12.36 -19.68 -9.52
CA ASP A 30 11.94 -21.07 -9.45
C ASP A 30 12.13 -21.63 -8.04
N GLY A 31 11.10 -22.31 -7.53
CA GLY A 31 11.02 -22.76 -6.14
C GLY A 31 10.53 -21.69 -5.14
N PHE A 32 10.43 -20.42 -5.54
CA PHE A 32 10.01 -19.31 -4.69
C PHE A 32 8.99 -18.42 -5.40
N ALA A 33 7.74 -18.89 -5.43
CA ALA A 33 6.64 -18.22 -6.09
C ALA A 33 6.13 -16.95 -5.39
N LEU A 34 6.61 -16.63 -4.18
CA LEU A 34 6.17 -15.49 -3.37
C LEU A 34 7.33 -14.84 -2.61
N ASN A 35 7.42 -13.53 -2.73
CA ASN A 35 8.39 -12.69 -2.04
C ASN A 35 7.68 -11.49 -1.38
N PHE A 36 7.96 -11.29 -0.10
CA PHE A 36 7.60 -10.09 0.65
C PHE A 36 8.85 -9.26 0.89
N THR A 37 8.80 -7.99 0.52
CA THR A 37 9.83 -7.01 0.88
C THR A 37 9.17 -5.84 1.60
N VAL A 38 9.62 -5.57 2.82
CA VAL A 38 9.12 -4.47 3.66
C VAL A 38 10.17 -3.36 3.68
N VAL A 39 9.73 -2.11 3.52
CA VAL A 39 10.59 -0.93 3.63
C VAL A 39 10.01 0.02 4.66
N SER A 40 10.83 0.52 5.57
CA SER A 40 10.40 1.60 6.48
C SER A 40 10.46 2.95 5.78
N ASN A 41 9.36 3.70 5.79
CA ASN A 41 9.25 5.02 5.18
C ASN A 41 8.69 6.00 6.22
N TYR A 42 9.58 6.74 6.88
CA TYR A 42 9.28 7.63 7.99
C TYR A 42 8.50 6.93 9.13
N ASP A 43 7.18 7.16 9.20
CA ASP A 43 6.25 6.66 10.22
C ASP A 43 5.45 5.44 9.74
N CYS A 44 5.66 5.02 8.49
CA CYS A 44 4.93 3.93 7.85
C CYS A 44 5.86 2.77 7.48
N LEU A 45 5.28 1.57 7.36
CA LEU A 45 5.90 0.43 6.69
C LEU A 45 5.21 0.21 5.34
N ASP A 46 5.99 0.19 4.27
CA ASP A 46 5.53 -0.08 2.91
C ASP A 46 5.82 -1.54 2.54
N PHE A 47 4.79 -2.26 2.08
CA PHE A 47 4.86 -3.68 1.72
C PHE A 47 4.91 -3.86 0.20
N GLY A 48 5.97 -4.47 -0.29
CA GLY A 48 6.07 -5.01 -1.65
C GLY A 48 5.78 -6.51 -1.64
N ILE A 49 4.71 -6.93 -2.32
CA ILE A 49 4.33 -8.33 -2.46
C ILE A 49 4.42 -8.69 -3.94
N VAL A 50 5.37 -9.55 -4.30
CA VAL A 50 5.55 -10.02 -5.68
C VAL A 50 5.42 -11.53 -5.72
N ALA A 51 4.59 -12.01 -6.64
CA ALA A 51 4.30 -13.43 -6.75
C ALA A 51 4.09 -13.90 -8.20
N CYS A 52 4.34 -15.19 -8.42
CA CYS A 52 3.92 -15.88 -9.64
C CYS A 52 2.40 -16.07 -9.61
N ARG A 53 1.69 -15.46 -10.57
CA ARG A 53 0.22 -15.48 -10.63
C ARG A 53 -0.40 -16.87 -10.76
N HIS A 54 0.29 -17.80 -11.43
CA HIS A 54 -0.22 -19.17 -11.61
C HIS A 54 -0.14 -19.98 -10.31
N THR A 55 0.98 -19.87 -9.59
CA THR A 55 1.20 -20.62 -8.35
C THR A 55 0.49 -19.98 -7.16
N VAL A 56 0.38 -18.65 -7.14
CA VAL A 56 -0.27 -17.87 -6.07
C VAL A 56 -1.38 -17.01 -6.68
N PRO A 57 -2.53 -17.62 -7.03
CA PRO A 57 -3.66 -16.88 -7.56
C PRO A 57 -4.22 -15.94 -6.47
N HIS A 58 -4.76 -14.80 -6.89
CA HIS A 58 -5.37 -13.80 -5.99
C HIS A 58 -4.43 -13.23 -4.92
N VAL A 59 -3.13 -13.06 -5.21
CA VAL A 59 -2.11 -12.51 -4.29
C VAL A 59 -2.52 -11.21 -3.61
N GLN A 60 -3.36 -10.39 -4.24
CA GLN A 60 -3.87 -9.15 -3.64
C GLN A 60 -4.59 -9.35 -2.30
N ARG A 61 -5.16 -10.53 -2.04
CA ARG A 61 -5.83 -10.83 -0.75
C ARG A 61 -4.88 -10.78 0.44
N PHE A 62 -3.57 -10.95 0.22
CA PHE A 62 -2.60 -10.77 1.30
C PHE A 62 -2.65 -9.37 1.90
N ILE A 63 -3.06 -8.35 1.16
CA ILE A 63 -3.22 -6.99 1.70
C ILE A 63 -4.30 -6.97 2.77
N ASP A 64 -5.44 -7.62 2.51
CA ASP A 64 -6.54 -7.72 3.46
C ASP A 64 -6.13 -8.57 4.67
N TYR A 65 -5.48 -9.71 4.44
CA TYR A 65 -5.02 -10.60 5.52
C TYR A 65 -3.95 -9.98 6.41
N LEU A 66 -3.08 -9.11 5.88
CA LEU A 66 -2.10 -8.38 6.68
C LEU A 66 -2.78 -7.40 7.64
N GLU A 67 -3.82 -6.71 7.20
CA GLU A 67 -4.61 -5.82 8.06
C GLU A 67 -5.38 -6.64 9.11
N GLU A 68 -6.06 -7.71 8.70
CA GLU A 68 -6.82 -8.58 9.60
C GLU A 68 -5.92 -9.16 10.71
N ALA A 69 -4.76 -9.72 10.34
CA ALA A 69 -3.82 -10.28 11.29
C ALA A 69 -3.24 -9.23 12.26
N LEU A 70 -3.01 -7.99 11.80
CA LEU A 70 -2.58 -6.91 12.67
C LEU A 70 -3.66 -6.53 13.68
N VAL A 71 -4.91 -6.41 13.24
CA VAL A 71 -6.06 -6.10 14.10
C VAL A 71 -6.27 -7.21 15.13
N GLU A 72 -6.16 -8.48 14.73
CA GLU A 72 -6.23 -9.61 15.66
C GLU A 72 -5.13 -9.54 16.73
N LEU A 73 -3.90 -9.19 16.34
CA LEU A 73 -2.78 -9.02 17.27
C LEU A 73 -3.00 -7.86 18.23
N GLU A 74 -3.49 -6.71 17.74
CA GLU A 74 -3.82 -5.55 18.57
C GLU A 74 -4.87 -5.90 19.63
N GLN A 75 -5.93 -6.63 19.23
CA GLN A 75 -6.96 -7.10 20.16
C GLN A 75 -6.39 -8.04 21.22
N ALA A 76 -5.59 -9.03 20.81
CA ALA A 76 -4.96 -9.97 21.72
C ALA A 76 -3.98 -9.27 22.69
N ALA A 77 -3.30 -8.23 22.24
CA ALA A 77 -2.39 -7.42 23.06
C ALA A 77 -3.11 -6.35 23.92
N GLY A 78 -4.43 -6.21 23.82
CA GLY A 78 -5.19 -5.15 24.50
C GLY A 78 -4.87 -3.74 23.99
N ILE A 79 -4.28 -3.62 22.80
CA ILE A 79 -3.95 -2.35 22.16
C ILE A 79 -5.20 -1.85 21.45
N ARG A 80 -5.67 -0.66 21.83
CA ARG A 80 -6.82 -0.04 21.18
C ARG A 80 -6.36 0.69 19.93
N ALA A 81 -6.61 0.09 18.76
CA ALA A 81 -6.30 0.73 17.48
C ALA A 81 -6.96 2.12 17.37
N PRO A 82 -6.23 3.15 16.92
CA PRO A 82 -6.85 4.45 16.65
C PRO A 82 -7.87 4.30 15.52
N THR A 83 -9.07 4.87 15.69
CA THR A 83 -10.12 4.84 14.66
C THR A 83 -9.62 5.55 13.40
N ARG A 84 -9.32 4.78 12.34
CA ARG A 84 -8.90 5.30 11.04
C ARG A 84 -10.04 6.13 10.45
N LYS A 85 -9.93 7.47 10.48
CA LYS A 85 -10.88 8.37 9.79
C LYS A 85 -10.84 8.04 8.30
N LYS A 86 -11.90 7.42 7.77
CA LYS A 86 -12.09 7.29 6.32
C LYS A 86 -12.03 8.69 5.71
N THR A 87 -10.97 8.99 4.98
CA THR A 87 -10.91 10.18 4.14
C THR A 87 -11.98 10.01 3.06
N SER A 88 -13.08 10.74 3.19
CA SER A 88 -14.12 10.78 2.18
C SER A 88 -13.50 11.34 0.89
N ARG A 89 -13.24 10.47 -0.08
CA ARG A 89 -12.92 10.90 -1.45
C ARG A 89 -14.11 11.70 -1.96
N LYS A 90 -13.97 13.01 -2.04
CA LYS A 90 -14.96 13.92 -2.64
C LYS A 90 -15.19 13.45 -4.09
N PRO A 91 -16.42 13.16 -4.51
CA PRO A 91 -16.67 12.68 -5.88
C PRO A 91 -16.23 13.76 -6.88
N ALA A 92 -15.51 13.32 -7.92
CA ALA A 92 -15.01 14.20 -8.97
C ALA A 92 -16.17 14.96 -9.63
N ARG A 93 -16.06 16.29 -9.66
CA ARG A 93 -17.05 17.19 -10.25
C ARG A 93 -17.20 16.89 -11.75
N LYS A 94 -18.36 16.34 -12.16
CA LYS A 94 -18.71 16.18 -13.58
C LYS A 94 -18.66 17.55 -14.27
N LYS A 95 -17.74 17.72 -15.23
CA LYS A 95 -17.73 18.90 -16.12
C LYS A 95 -18.91 18.77 -17.09
N THR A 96 -19.96 19.55 -16.90
CA THR A 96 -21.01 19.76 -17.90
C THR A 96 -20.44 20.66 -19.00
N GLY A 97 -20.08 20.07 -20.14
CA GLY A 97 -19.72 20.81 -21.34
C GLY A 97 -20.93 21.54 -21.91
N LYS A 98 -20.95 22.88 -21.84
CA LYS A 98 -21.86 23.69 -22.66
C LYS A 98 -21.38 23.64 -24.11
N ALA A 99 -22.13 22.97 -24.98
CA ALA A 99 -21.97 23.07 -26.42
C ALA A 99 -22.25 24.51 -26.87
N LYS A 100 -21.22 25.20 -27.38
CA LYS A 100 -21.34 26.53 -27.97
C LYS A 100 -21.85 26.36 -29.41
N LYS A 101 -23.12 26.67 -29.66
CA LYS A 101 -23.68 26.77 -31.01
C LYS A 101 -22.97 27.92 -31.75
N VAL A 102 -22.34 27.61 -32.87
CA VAL A 102 -21.84 28.57 -33.84
C VAL A 102 -23.03 29.05 -34.68
N LYS A 103 -23.19 30.37 -34.79
CA LYS A 103 -24.01 31.04 -35.81
C LYS A 103 -23.08 31.44 -36.94
#